data_AF-A0A5C6X007-F1
#
_entry.id   AF-A0A5C6X007-F1
#
_cell.length_a   1.000
_cell.length_b   1.000
_cell.length_c   1.000
_cell.angle_alpha   90.00
_cell.angle_beta   90.00
_cell.angle_gamma   90.00
#
_symmetry.space_group_name_H-M   'P 1'
#
loop_
_entity.id
_entity.type
_entity.pdbx_description
1 polymer ?
#
loop_
_entity_poly.entity_id
_entity_poly.type
_entity_poly.pdbx_seq_one_letter_code
_entity_poly.pdbx_strand_id
1 'polypeptide(L)'
;MSYTPTPAASGQARLLLNGARLLVHLGGVVGVALLMALPFVSQRTLSLAAQANASGLHEAIFNFEALIHLGLAACFWTMLALTFAWLRETLRQRAEQRPALTRNIVRARGNVILETLVVFPVFLLLVFGLAQFAVLNIASMLTTVAAFQATRTVWVWEREPIGPDDVERKAVIQAATVVAPVVPGEYAAQPSTSSTEYSQNRGIFVASQFPWPVADSGYQGRDIGDRLADEMAGLNPPIDFVSAIDTAAYSHRTVRKLTSAYGAIDVSFQQDTSTGNKITVTTTYHHLNAFPLVAGLFGESYERSGRTGYHVPIKRVLSLERQRPSPNRSQFPRVTNSNLAAPYLF
;
A
#
# COMPACT_ATOMS: atom_id res chain seq x y z
N MET A 1 -67.15 -35.18 -8.11
CA MET A 1 -66.74 -33.76 -8.06
C MET A 1 -65.25 -33.73 -7.79
N SER A 2 -64.48 -33.43 -8.83
CA SER A 2 -63.02 -33.47 -8.83
C SER A 2 -62.48 -32.14 -8.34
N TYR A 3 -61.79 -32.12 -7.19
CA TYR A 3 -61.11 -30.94 -6.69
C TYR A 3 -59.82 -30.76 -7.47
N THR A 4 -59.78 -29.79 -8.38
CA THR A 4 -58.55 -29.35 -9.05
C THR A 4 -57.84 -28.35 -8.12
N PRO A 5 -56.67 -28.69 -7.54
CA PRO A 5 -55.87 -27.69 -6.84
C PRO A 5 -55.25 -26.75 -7.87
N THR A 6 -55.59 -25.47 -7.80
CA THR A 6 -54.97 -24.40 -8.59
C THR A 6 -53.51 -24.21 -8.14
N PRO A 7 -52.53 -24.34 -9.05
CA PRO A 7 -51.13 -24.17 -8.69
C PRO A 7 -50.69 -22.69 -8.78
N ALA A 8 -49.78 -22.33 -7.88
CA ALA A 8 -48.66 -21.40 -8.13
C ALA A 8 -48.87 -19.87 -8.25
N ALA A 9 -50.01 -19.27 -7.85
CA ALA A 9 -50.09 -17.81 -7.74
C ALA A 9 -49.37 -17.20 -6.49
N SER A 10 -48.88 -18.04 -5.57
CA SER A 10 -48.34 -17.59 -4.27
C SER A 10 -46.84 -17.30 -4.24
N GLY A 11 -46.08 -17.69 -5.27
CA GLY A 11 -44.61 -17.57 -5.28
C GLY A 11 -44.10 -16.15 -5.51
N GLN A 12 -44.59 -15.47 -6.55
CA GLN A 12 -44.14 -14.12 -6.91
C GLN A 12 -44.55 -13.06 -5.88
N ALA A 13 -45.79 -13.14 -5.37
CA ALA A 13 -46.26 -12.22 -4.34
C ALA A 13 -45.45 -12.35 -3.05
N ARG A 14 -45.07 -13.58 -2.64
CA ARG A 14 -44.20 -13.80 -1.47
C ARG A 14 -42.77 -13.30 -1.70
N LEU A 15 -42.22 -13.47 -2.91
CA LEU A 15 -40.90 -12.95 -3.27
C LEU A 15 -40.85 -11.42 -3.22
N LEU A 16 -41.84 -10.74 -3.79
CA LEU A 16 -41.93 -9.27 -3.74
C LEU A 16 -42.10 -8.76 -2.30
N LEU A 17 -42.95 -9.42 -1.51
CA LEU A 17 -43.17 -9.04 -0.11
C LEU A 17 -41.90 -9.24 0.75
N ASN A 18 -41.17 -10.33 0.51
CA ASN A 18 -39.90 -10.61 1.20
C ASN A 18 -38.79 -9.64 0.76
N GLY A 19 -38.74 -9.30 -0.54
CA GLY A 19 -37.81 -8.29 -1.06
C GLY A 19 -38.07 -6.91 -0.46
N ALA A 20 -39.34 -6.49 -0.39
CA ALA A 20 -39.72 -5.23 0.25
C ALA A 20 -39.33 -5.19 1.74
N ARG A 21 -39.58 -6.28 2.48
CA ARG A 21 -39.15 -6.39 3.88
C ARG A 21 -37.64 -6.32 4.03
N LEU A 22 -36.88 -6.98 3.15
CA LEU A 22 -35.42 -6.94 3.16
C LEU A 22 -34.93 -5.50 2.93
N LEU A 23 -35.49 -4.78 1.95
CA LEU A 23 -35.12 -3.40 1.66
C LEU A 23 -35.46 -2.44 2.81
N VAL A 24 -36.63 -2.59 3.43
CA VAL A 24 -37.03 -1.79 4.60
C VAL A 24 -36.10 -2.08 5.79
N HIS A 25 -35.77 -3.34 6.04
CA HIS A 25 -34.82 -3.70 7.09
C HIS A 25 -33.41 -3.21 6.79
N LEU A 26 -32.93 -3.32 5.55
CA LEU A 26 -31.63 -2.82 5.13
C LEU A 26 -31.56 -1.30 5.32
N GLY A 27 -32.59 -0.57 4.87
CA GLY A 27 -32.69 0.88 5.07
C GLY A 27 -32.74 1.26 6.55
N GLY A 28 -33.47 0.49 7.37
CA GLY A 28 -33.50 0.68 8.82
C GLY A 28 -32.15 0.44 9.49
N VAL A 29 -31.44 -0.64 9.13
CA VAL A 29 -30.10 -0.96 9.65
C VAL A 29 -29.09 0.10 9.25
N VAL A 30 -29.09 0.52 7.98
CA VAL A 30 -28.21 1.60 7.49
C VAL A 30 -28.52 2.91 8.19
N GLY A 31 -29.80 3.25 8.39
CA GLY A 31 -30.22 4.44 9.11
C GLY A 31 -29.77 4.45 10.57
N VAL A 32 -29.96 3.33 11.29
CA VAL A 32 -29.49 3.18 12.67
C VAL A 32 -27.96 3.21 12.74
N ALA A 33 -27.26 2.57 11.81
CA ALA A 33 -25.81 2.60 11.74
C ALA A 33 -25.27 4.03 11.51
N LEU A 34 -25.90 4.81 10.61
CA LEU A 34 -25.56 6.23 10.40
C LEU A 34 -25.83 7.07 11.64
N LEU A 35 -26.96 6.85 12.31
CA LEU A 35 -27.31 7.54 13.57
C LEU A 35 -26.35 7.19 14.71
N MET A 36 -25.93 5.93 14.81
CA MET A 36 -24.94 5.51 15.80
C MET A 36 -23.53 5.96 15.43
N ALA A 37 -23.23 6.15 14.15
CA ALA A 37 -21.94 6.67 13.69
C ALA A 37 -21.80 8.17 13.96
N LEU A 38 -22.89 8.96 13.91
CA LEU A 38 -22.90 10.41 14.12
C LEU A 38 -22.03 10.91 15.30
N PRO A 39 -22.12 10.36 16.53
CA PRO A 39 -21.28 10.80 17.65
C PRO A 39 -19.79 10.45 17.50
N PHE A 40 -19.44 9.51 16.61
CA PHE A 40 -18.06 9.12 16.29
C PHE A 40 -17.53 9.79 15.01
N VAL A 41 -18.40 10.48 14.27
CA VAL A 41 -18.01 11.26 13.11
C VAL A 41 -17.39 12.56 13.61
N SER A 42 -16.06 12.60 13.62
CA SER A 42 -15.32 13.82 13.95
C SER A 42 -15.54 14.90 12.89
N GLN A 43 -15.34 16.16 13.27
CA GLN A 43 -15.35 17.29 12.32
C GLN A 43 -14.33 17.07 11.17
N ARG A 44 -13.24 16.35 11.45
CA ARG A 44 -12.23 15.94 10.47
C ARG A 44 -12.76 14.90 9.47
N THR A 45 -13.63 13.99 9.91
CA THR A 45 -14.30 13.01 9.05
C THR A 45 -15.29 13.70 8.10
N LEU A 46 -16.03 14.69 8.59
CA LEU A 46 -16.94 15.50 7.76
C LEU A 46 -16.17 16.33 6.74
N SER A 47 -15.05 16.95 7.12
CA SER A 47 -14.23 17.70 6.16
C SER A 47 -13.64 16.81 5.08
N LEU A 48 -13.21 15.59 5.43
CA LEU A 48 -12.71 14.60 4.46
C LEU A 48 -13.82 14.13 3.51
N ALA A 49 -15.03 13.86 4.03
CA ALA A 49 -16.18 13.50 3.20
C ALA A 49 -16.58 14.64 2.24
N ALA A 50 -16.55 15.89 2.72
CA ALA A 50 -16.82 17.07 1.89
C ALA A 50 -15.74 17.28 0.81
N GLN A 51 -14.46 17.12 1.17
CA GLN A 51 -13.35 17.18 0.21
C GLN A 51 -13.44 16.06 -0.83
N ALA A 52 -13.75 14.83 -0.41
CA ALA A 52 -13.96 13.70 -1.30
C ALA A 52 -15.12 13.96 -2.29
N ASN A 53 -16.24 14.50 -1.79
CA ASN A 53 -17.37 14.87 -2.64
C ASN A 53 -16.98 15.95 -3.67
N ALA A 54 -16.26 16.99 -3.23
CA ALA A 54 -15.75 18.05 -4.10
C ALA A 54 -14.73 17.55 -5.14
N SER A 55 -14.00 16.47 -4.84
CA SER A 55 -13.04 15.84 -5.75
C SER A 55 -13.64 14.78 -6.67
N GLY A 56 -14.97 14.72 -6.81
CA GLY A 56 -15.63 13.80 -7.75
C GLY A 56 -15.85 12.38 -7.22
N LEU A 57 -16.00 12.19 -5.90
CA LEU A 57 -16.31 10.88 -5.30
C LEU A 57 -17.53 10.21 -5.97
N HIS A 58 -18.54 10.97 -6.40
CA HIS A 58 -19.67 10.42 -7.13
C HIS A 58 -19.25 9.73 -8.43
N GLU A 59 -18.35 10.34 -9.21
CA GLU A 59 -17.83 9.73 -10.44
C GLU A 59 -16.97 8.50 -10.15
N ALA A 60 -16.21 8.51 -9.05
CA ALA A 60 -15.41 7.37 -8.61
C ALA A 60 -16.28 6.20 -8.07
N ILE A 61 -17.35 6.48 -7.33
CA ILE A 61 -18.27 5.46 -6.79
C ILE A 61 -19.11 4.82 -7.91
N PHE A 62 -19.52 5.61 -8.90
CA PHE A 62 -20.26 5.12 -10.06
C PHE A 62 -19.34 4.65 -11.20
N ASN A 63 -18.02 4.65 -11.00
CA ASN A 63 -17.10 4.07 -11.95
C ASN A 63 -17.40 2.57 -12.09
N PHE A 64 -17.36 2.08 -13.34
CA PHE A 64 -17.63 0.68 -13.68
C PHE A 64 -16.78 -0.29 -12.86
N GLU A 65 -15.53 0.07 -12.56
CA GLU A 65 -14.64 -0.71 -11.70
C GLU A 65 -15.16 -0.86 -10.26
N ALA A 66 -15.68 0.23 -9.67
CA ALA A 66 -16.25 0.21 -8.33
C ALA A 66 -17.54 -0.63 -8.28
N LEU A 67 -18.36 -0.56 -9.33
CA LEU A 67 -19.55 -1.41 -9.47
C LEU A 67 -19.20 -2.89 -9.62
N ILE A 68 -18.14 -3.23 -10.37
CA ILE A 68 -17.62 -4.60 -10.44
C ILE A 68 -17.17 -5.07 -9.05
N HIS A 69 -16.43 -4.25 -8.30
CA HIS A 69 -15.98 -4.61 -6.96
C HIS A 69 -17.16 -4.81 -6.00
N LEU A 70 -18.19 -3.96 -6.08
CA LEU A 70 -19.42 -4.09 -5.32
C LEU A 70 -20.15 -5.41 -5.68
N GLY A 71 -20.24 -5.73 -6.97
CA GLY A 71 -20.82 -6.97 -7.46
C GLY A 71 -20.06 -8.22 -6.99
N LEU A 72 -18.73 -8.20 -7.08
CA LEU A 72 -17.88 -9.28 -6.60
C LEU A 72 -17.97 -9.44 -5.08
N ALA A 73 -18.00 -8.34 -4.33
CA ALA A 73 -18.20 -8.37 -2.88
C ALA A 73 -19.58 -8.97 -2.51
N ALA A 74 -20.63 -8.62 -3.25
CA ALA A 74 -21.96 -9.21 -3.07
C ALA A 74 -21.97 -10.72 -3.40
N CYS A 75 -21.30 -11.14 -4.48
CA CYS A 75 -21.12 -12.55 -4.84
C CYS A 75 -20.33 -13.32 -3.76
N PHE A 76 -19.27 -12.72 -3.24
CA PHE A 76 -18.47 -13.31 -2.18
C PHE A 76 -19.27 -13.45 -0.87
N TRP A 77 -20.03 -12.41 -0.50
CA TRP A 77 -20.90 -12.45 0.66
C TRP A 77 -22.01 -13.50 0.53
N THR A 78 -22.62 -13.61 -0.65
CA THR A 78 -23.62 -14.64 -0.92
C THR A 78 -23.03 -16.04 -0.86
N MET A 79 -21.81 -16.26 -1.38
CA MET A 79 -21.09 -17.52 -1.17
C MET A 79 -20.90 -17.83 0.32
N LEU A 80 -20.40 -16.87 1.12
CA LEU A 80 -20.23 -17.06 2.56
C LEU A 80 -21.56 -17.38 3.27
N ALA A 81 -22.63 -16.65 2.94
CA ALA A 81 -23.95 -16.86 3.53
C ALA A 81 -24.54 -18.24 3.16
N LEU A 82 -24.36 -18.68 1.91
CA LEU A 82 -24.78 -20.00 1.46
C LEU A 82 -23.95 -21.11 2.12
N THR A 83 -22.62 -20.94 2.22
CA THR A 83 -21.76 -21.88 2.93
C THR A 83 -22.14 -21.98 4.41
N PHE A 84 -22.43 -20.86 5.06
CA PHE A 84 -22.89 -20.84 6.45
C PHE A 84 -24.27 -21.51 6.63
N ALA A 85 -25.22 -21.23 5.73
CA ALA A 85 -26.53 -21.86 5.75
C ALA A 85 -26.43 -23.38 5.53
N TRP A 86 -25.59 -23.80 4.58
CA TRP A 86 -25.30 -25.21 4.31
C TRP A 86 -24.61 -25.88 5.51
N LEU A 87 -23.62 -25.21 6.13
CA LEU A 87 -22.96 -25.72 7.33
C LEU A 87 -23.94 -25.86 8.49
N ARG A 88 -24.84 -24.89 8.67
CA ARG A 88 -25.86 -24.93 9.71
C ARG A 88 -26.85 -26.08 9.50
N GLU A 89 -27.29 -26.29 8.26
CA GLU A 89 -28.22 -27.38 7.92
C GLU A 89 -27.55 -28.75 8.05
N THR A 90 -26.30 -28.90 7.60
CA THR A 90 -25.54 -30.14 7.78
C THR A 90 -25.25 -30.45 9.24
N LEU A 91 -24.95 -29.43 10.07
CA LEU A 91 -24.81 -29.59 11.51
C LEU A 91 -26.13 -29.98 12.19
N ARG A 92 -27.26 -29.41 11.73
CA ARG A 92 -28.59 -29.76 12.21
C ARG A 92 -28.95 -31.21 11.89
N GLN A 93 -28.75 -31.65 10.65
CA GLN A 93 -28.98 -33.04 10.24
C GLN A 93 -28.11 -34.02 11.03
N ARG A 94 -26.83 -33.67 11.27
CA ARG A 94 -25.94 -34.46 12.13
C ARG A 94 -26.38 -34.47 13.60
N ALA A 95 -27.02 -33.42 14.09
CA ALA A 95 -27.57 -33.38 15.44
C ALA A 95 -28.85 -34.22 15.56
N GLU A 96 -29.71 -34.22 14.54
CA GLU A 96 -30.93 -35.03 14.48
C GLU A 96 -30.62 -36.54 14.32
N GLN A 97 -29.50 -36.88 13.67
CA GLN A 97 -29.01 -38.27 13.55
C GLN A 97 -28.20 -38.76 14.74
N ARG A 98 -27.78 -37.88 15.66
CA ARG A 98 -27.09 -38.28 16.90
C ARG A 98 -28.12 -38.67 17.96
N PRO A 99 -27.96 -39.83 18.65
CA PRO A 99 -28.86 -40.20 19.73
C PRO A 99 -28.85 -39.10 20.80
N ALA A 100 -30.05 -38.67 21.19
CA ALA A 100 -30.27 -37.51 22.03
C ALA A 100 -29.64 -37.67 23.43
N LEU A 101 -28.40 -37.24 23.58
CA LEU A 101 -27.85 -36.86 24.87
C LEU A 101 -28.47 -35.52 25.25
N THR A 102 -29.57 -35.57 26.00
CA THR A 102 -30.32 -34.43 26.54
C THR A 102 -29.50 -33.69 27.59
N ARG A 103 -28.45 -32.99 27.17
CA ARG A 103 -27.78 -32.00 28.01
C ARG A 103 -28.52 -30.68 27.82
N ASN A 104 -29.43 -30.37 28.73
CA ASN A 104 -30.06 -29.06 28.82
C ASN A 104 -28.97 -28.01 29.10
N ILE A 105 -28.43 -27.41 28.05
CA ILE A 105 -27.59 -26.22 28.17
C ILE A 105 -28.54 -25.09 28.51
N VAL A 106 -28.61 -24.77 29.80
CA VAL A 106 -29.26 -23.57 30.32
C VAL A 106 -28.68 -22.38 29.55
N ARG A 107 -29.52 -21.72 28.75
CA ARG A 107 -29.13 -20.54 27.96
C ARG A 107 -28.78 -19.40 28.93
N ALA A 108 -27.50 -19.31 29.29
CA ALA A 108 -26.96 -18.19 30.02
C ALA A 108 -26.96 -16.95 29.11
N ARG A 109 -28.01 -16.13 29.21
CA ARG A 109 -28.05 -14.79 28.63
C ARG A 109 -26.94 -13.98 29.29
N GLY A 110 -25.82 -13.84 28.58
CA GLY A 110 -24.56 -13.27 29.09
C GLY A 110 -23.33 -13.87 28.40
N ASN A 111 -23.45 -15.09 27.86
CA ASN A 111 -22.33 -15.80 27.23
C ASN A 111 -21.84 -15.14 25.93
N VAL A 112 -22.70 -14.41 25.20
CA VAL A 112 -22.32 -13.82 23.90
C VAL A 112 -21.26 -12.73 24.07
N ILE A 113 -21.33 -11.91 25.12
CA ILE A 113 -20.32 -10.88 25.40
C ILE A 113 -19.00 -11.54 25.79
N LEU A 114 -19.05 -12.59 26.59
CA LEU A 114 -17.86 -13.34 27.03
C LEU A 114 -17.22 -14.11 25.86
N GLU A 115 -18.02 -14.79 25.03
CA GLU A 115 -17.57 -15.44 23.80
C GLU A 115 -16.97 -14.42 22.83
N THR A 116 -17.59 -13.25 22.68
CA THR A 116 -17.04 -12.18 21.84
C THR A 116 -15.72 -11.68 22.43
N LEU A 117 -15.62 -11.44 23.74
CA LEU A 117 -14.38 -11.00 24.38
C LEU A 117 -13.23 -12.01 24.26
N VAL A 118 -13.53 -13.31 24.21
CA VAL A 118 -12.52 -14.36 24.02
C VAL A 118 -12.14 -14.53 22.55
N VAL A 119 -13.12 -14.51 21.64
CA VAL A 119 -12.90 -14.76 20.21
C VAL A 119 -12.36 -13.51 19.50
N PHE A 120 -12.79 -12.32 19.89
CA PHE A 120 -12.49 -11.07 19.19
C PHE A 120 -10.99 -10.73 19.19
N PRO A 121 -10.22 -10.88 20.29
CA PRO A 121 -8.77 -10.66 20.25
C PRO A 121 -8.05 -11.61 19.28
N VAL A 122 -8.44 -12.89 19.26
CA VAL A 122 -7.87 -13.89 18.33
C VAL A 122 -8.21 -13.54 16.89
N PHE A 123 -9.47 -13.14 16.65
CA PHE A 123 -9.93 -12.68 15.35
C PHE A 123 -9.17 -11.42 14.89
N LEU A 124 -9.02 -10.41 15.75
CA LEU A 124 -8.26 -9.20 15.44
C LEU A 124 -6.79 -9.50 15.17
N LEU A 125 -6.14 -10.35 15.96
CA LEU A 125 -4.77 -10.80 15.71
C LEU A 125 -4.65 -11.48 14.34
N LEU A 126 -5.62 -12.32 13.97
CA LEU A 126 -5.63 -12.99 12.67
C LEU A 126 -5.81 -11.99 11.52
N VAL A 127 -6.78 -11.08 11.62
CA VAL A 127 -7.07 -10.08 10.58
C VAL A 127 -5.90 -9.12 10.41
N PHE A 128 -5.37 -8.55 11.50
CA PHE A 128 -4.22 -7.65 11.44
C PHE A 128 -2.94 -8.37 11.03
N GLY A 129 -2.76 -9.63 11.46
CA GLY A 129 -1.64 -10.46 11.05
C GLY A 129 -1.67 -10.75 9.54
N LEU A 130 -2.83 -11.11 8.99
CA LEU A 130 -3.00 -11.31 7.55
C LEU A 130 -2.80 -10.02 6.75
N ALA A 131 -3.32 -8.89 7.25
CA ALA A 131 -3.14 -7.59 6.62
C ALA A 131 -1.65 -7.15 6.62
N GLN A 132 -0.95 -7.30 7.75
CA GLN A 132 0.49 -7.02 7.86
C GLN A 132 1.30 -7.94 6.94
N PHE A 133 0.95 -9.23 6.87
CA PHE A 133 1.61 -10.17 5.96
C PHE A 133 1.41 -9.80 4.49
N ALA A 134 0.21 -9.32 4.11
CA ALA A 134 -0.04 -8.84 2.76
C ALA A 134 0.83 -7.62 2.42
N VAL A 135 0.92 -6.63 3.32
CA VAL A 135 1.79 -5.45 3.14
C VAL A 135 3.26 -5.87 3.03
N LEU A 136 3.71 -6.80 3.89
CA LEU A 136 5.08 -7.32 3.84
C LEU A 136 5.40 -8.03 2.53
N ASN A 137 4.47 -8.79 1.97
CA ASN A 137 4.65 -9.42 0.66
C ASN A 137 4.78 -8.39 -0.47
N ILE A 138 3.94 -7.35 -0.46
CA ILE A 138 4.05 -6.26 -1.45
C ILE A 138 5.40 -5.55 -1.29
N ALA A 139 5.82 -5.25 -0.06
CA ALA A 139 7.11 -4.67 0.24
C ALA A 139 8.27 -5.55 -0.24
N SER A 140 8.18 -6.86 -0.03
CA SER A 140 9.17 -7.86 -0.49
C SER A 140 9.32 -7.89 -2.00
N MET A 141 8.20 -7.81 -2.75
CA MET A 141 8.20 -7.72 -4.20
C MET A 141 8.77 -6.39 -4.71
N LEU A 142 8.32 -5.27 -4.15
CA LEU A 142 8.83 -3.94 -4.54
C LEU A 142 10.31 -3.78 -4.21
N THR A 143 10.82 -4.39 -3.15
CA THR A 143 12.25 -4.36 -2.83
C THR A 143 13.09 -5.06 -3.90
N THR A 144 12.56 -6.11 -4.54
CA THR A 144 13.24 -6.76 -5.69
C THR A 144 13.32 -5.80 -6.88
N VAL A 145 12.23 -5.07 -7.18
CA VAL A 145 12.22 -4.05 -8.23
C VAL A 145 13.15 -2.88 -7.87
N ALA A 146 13.17 -2.47 -6.60
CA ALA A 146 14.03 -1.41 -6.09
C ALA A 146 15.50 -1.78 -6.24
N ALA A 147 15.86 -3.04 -5.93
CA ALA A 147 17.19 -3.56 -6.15
C ALA A 147 17.56 -3.52 -7.63
N PHE A 148 16.65 -3.87 -8.54
CA PHE A 148 16.90 -3.78 -9.97
C PHE A 148 17.15 -2.34 -10.43
N GLN A 149 16.33 -1.38 -9.99
CA GLN A 149 16.51 0.04 -10.33
C GLN A 149 17.79 0.61 -9.72
N ALA A 150 18.11 0.27 -8.48
CA ALA A 150 19.37 0.63 -7.84
C ALA A 150 20.55 0.09 -8.64
N THR A 151 20.52 -1.20 -9.01
CA THR A 151 21.59 -1.85 -9.76
C THR A 151 21.78 -1.22 -11.14
N ARG A 152 20.69 -0.93 -11.86
CA ARG A 152 20.75 -0.21 -13.13
C ARG A 152 21.35 1.18 -12.96
N THR A 153 20.99 1.87 -11.88
CA THR A 153 21.51 3.21 -11.59
C THR A 153 23.02 3.17 -11.35
N VAL A 154 23.48 2.27 -10.48
CA VAL A 154 24.93 2.07 -10.27
C VAL A 154 25.61 1.69 -11.58
N TRP A 155 25.03 0.78 -12.36
CA TRP A 155 25.61 0.33 -13.63
C TRP A 155 25.81 1.47 -14.65
N VAL A 156 24.88 2.43 -14.71
CA VAL A 156 24.98 3.61 -15.58
C VAL A 156 25.99 4.63 -15.06
N TRP A 157 25.96 4.91 -13.76
CA TRP A 157 26.65 6.06 -13.18
C TRP A 157 28.04 5.76 -12.60
N GLU A 158 28.37 4.49 -12.32
CA GLU A 158 29.65 4.09 -11.71
C GLU A 158 30.89 4.52 -12.51
N ARG A 159 30.76 4.71 -13.81
CA ARG A 159 31.86 5.10 -14.71
C ARG A 159 31.90 6.56 -15.08
N GLU A 160 30.88 7.31 -14.70
CA GLU A 160 30.90 8.75 -14.86
C GLU A 160 31.92 9.35 -13.88
N PRO A 161 32.51 10.53 -14.18
CA PRO A 161 33.48 11.20 -13.32
C PRO A 161 32.78 11.85 -12.11
N ILE A 162 32.00 11.07 -11.38
CA ILE A 162 31.30 11.44 -10.15
C ILE A 162 31.76 10.53 -9.01
N GLY A 163 31.68 11.00 -7.78
CA GLY A 163 32.13 10.22 -6.62
C GLY A 163 31.26 8.99 -6.36
N PRO A 164 31.80 7.92 -5.73
CA PRO A 164 31.04 6.73 -5.39
C PRO A 164 29.82 7.05 -4.50
N ASP A 165 29.94 8.01 -3.60
CA ASP A 165 28.86 8.47 -2.72
C ASP A 165 27.69 9.08 -3.52
N ASP A 166 27.97 9.74 -4.64
CA ASP A 166 26.93 10.33 -5.50
C ASP A 166 26.22 9.24 -6.31
N VAL A 167 26.96 8.21 -6.75
CA VAL A 167 26.38 7.02 -7.41
C VAL A 167 25.46 6.29 -6.44
N GLU A 168 25.92 6.06 -5.21
CA GLU A 168 25.15 5.43 -4.15
C GLU A 168 23.91 6.25 -3.85
N ARG A 169 24.04 7.57 -3.66
CA ARG A 169 22.91 8.46 -3.41
C ARG A 169 21.87 8.39 -4.54
N LYS A 170 22.29 8.43 -5.81
CA LYS A 170 21.38 8.28 -6.95
C LYS A 170 20.69 6.92 -6.93
N ALA A 171 21.40 5.85 -6.58
CA ALA A 171 20.82 4.51 -6.47
C ALA A 171 19.81 4.40 -5.31
N VAL A 172 20.10 5.01 -4.16
CA VAL A 172 19.16 5.13 -3.02
C VAL A 172 17.90 5.88 -3.45
N ILE A 173 18.04 7.01 -4.15
CA ILE A 173 16.92 7.80 -4.66
C ILE A 173 16.02 6.95 -5.56
N GLN A 174 16.59 6.19 -6.50
CA GLN A 174 15.84 5.32 -7.42
C GLN A 174 15.24 4.09 -6.73
N ALA A 175 15.87 3.57 -5.69
CA ALA A 175 15.30 2.48 -4.90
C ALA A 175 14.11 2.98 -4.05
N ALA A 176 14.24 4.16 -3.44
CA ALA A 176 13.24 4.79 -2.60
C ALA A 176 11.93 5.08 -3.36
N THR A 177 12.01 5.54 -4.61
CA THR A 177 10.82 5.79 -5.44
C THR A 177 9.99 4.54 -5.68
N VAL A 178 10.64 3.38 -5.79
CA VAL A 178 9.97 2.10 -6.02
C VAL A 178 9.25 1.61 -4.76
N VAL A 179 9.86 1.77 -3.58
CA VAL A 179 9.26 1.30 -2.31
C VAL A 179 8.30 2.31 -1.68
N ALA A 180 8.29 3.57 -2.13
CA ALA A 180 7.41 4.61 -1.59
C ALA A 180 5.94 4.19 -1.42
N PRO A 181 5.28 3.44 -2.33
CA PRO A 181 3.88 3.05 -2.17
C PRO A 181 3.58 2.20 -0.93
N VAL A 182 4.54 1.39 -0.46
CA VAL A 182 4.39 0.50 0.71
C VAL A 182 4.91 1.11 2.02
N VAL A 183 5.44 2.32 1.95
CA VAL A 183 5.84 3.04 3.16
C VAL A 183 4.58 3.55 3.85
N PRO A 184 4.45 3.32 5.17
CA PRO A 184 3.34 3.88 5.95
C PRO A 184 3.46 5.42 5.97
N GLY A 185 2.41 6.13 5.53
CA GLY A 185 2.58 7.50 5.04
C GLY A 185 2.47 8.63 6.05
N GLU A 186 2.11 8.40 7.32
CA GLU A 186 2.32 9.43 8.36
C GLU A 186 3.55 9.17 9.21
N TYR A 187 4.14 7.98 9.12
CA TYR A 187 5.36 7.64 9.84
C TYR A 187 6.59 8.19 9.13
N ALA A 188 6.73 9.50 9.15
CA ALA A 188 7.90 10.17 8.59
C ALA A 188 8.67 10.86 9.69
N ALA A 189 9.91 10.44 9.87
CA ALA A 189 10.95 11.33 10.36
C ALA A 189 11.73 11.77 9.12
N GLN A 190 11.99 13.07 8.99
CA GLN A 190 12.75 13.59 7.87
C GLN A 190 14.23 13.22 8.08
N PRO A 191 14.82 12.37 7.24
CA PRO A 191 16.27 12.25 7.24
C PRO A 191 16.82 13.63 6.87
N SER A 192 17.79 14.13 7.64
CA SER A 192 18.42 15.44 7.42
C SER A 192 19.25 15.41 6.14
N THR A 193 18.61 15.44 4.96
CA THR A 193 19.32 15.39 3.69
C THR A 193 19.07 16.66 2.89
N SER A 194 20.13 17.44 2.71
CA SER A 194 20.19 18.64 1.89
C SER A 194 20.51 18.33 0.41
N SER A 195 20.30 17.09 -0.04
CA SER A 195 20.64 16.70 -1.43
C SER A 195 19.70 17.37 -2.42
N THR A 196 20.30 18.12 -3.34
CA THR A 196 19.58 18.78 -4.43
C THR A 196 18.92 17.78 -5.37
N GLU A 197 19.55 16.62 -5.62
CA GLU A 197 18.96 15.57 -6.46
C GLU A 197 17.72 14.93 -5.81
N TYR A 198 17.76 14.74 -4.49
CA TYR A 198 16.62 14.22 -3.75
C TYR A 198 15.44 15.21 -3.77
N SER A 199 15.72 16.48 -3.53
CA SER A 199 14.74 17.59 -3.65
C SER A 199 14.15 17.68 -5.08
N GLN A 200 14.99 17.55 -6.12
CA GLN A 200 14.52 17.50 -7.51
C GLN A 200 13.62 16.30 -7.78
N ASN A 201 13.98 15.11 -7.31
CA ASN A 201 13.15 13.91 -7.49
C ASN A 201 11.80 14.07 -6.79
N ARG A 202 11.80 14.57 -5.55
CA ARG A 202 10.56 14.92 -4.84
C ARG A 202 9.72 15.91 -5.63
N GLY A 203 10.35 16.92 -6.22
CA GLY A 203 9.67 17.90 -7.06
C GLY A 203 8.99 17.29 -8.28
N ILE A 204 9.64 16.34 -8.95
CA ILE A 204 9.06 15.60 -10.09
C ILE A 204 7.83 14.78 -9.65
N PHE A 205 7.89 14.14 -8.47
CA PHE A 205 6.78 13.36 -7.93
C PHE A 205 5.58 14.20 -7.48
N VAL A 206 5.82 15.44 -7.07
CA VAL A 206 4.74 16.40 -6.80
C VAL A 206 4.17 16.91 -8.13
N ALA A 207 5.05 17.27 -9.06
CA ALA A 207 4.68 17.80 -10.36
C ALA A 207 3.85 16.83 -11.20
N SER A 208 4.10 15.52 -11.09
CA SER A 208 3.33 14.48 -11.78
C SER A 208 1.86 14.40 -11.37
N GLN A 209 1.48 15.09 -10.29
CA GLN A 209 0.12 15.18 -9.79
C GLN A 209 -0.59 16.46 -10.23
N PHE A 210 0.09 17.37 -10.92
CA PHE A 210 -0.55 18.56 -11.45
C PHE A 210 -1.42 18.18 -12.65
N PRO A 211 -2.66 18.67 -12.72
CA PRO A 211 -3.59 18.33 -13.80
C PRO A 211 -3.12 18.84 -15.17
N TRP A 212 -2.24 19.84 -15.20
CA TRP A 212 -1.71 20.45 -16.42
C TRP A 212 -0.19 20.64 -16.32
N PRO A 213 0.61 19.57 -16.53
CA PRO A 213 2.05 19.68 -16.45
C PRO A 213 2.57 20.57 -17.59
N VAL A 214 3.06 21.76 -17.24
CA VAL A 214 3.86 22.63 -18.10
C VAL A 214 5.35 22.27 -18.01
N ALA A 215 6.18 22.74 -18.95
CA ALA A 215 7.62 22.46 -18.97
C ALA A 215 8.33 22.75 -17.63
N ASP A 216 7.87 23.77 -16.90
CA ASP A 216 8.44 24.20 -15.62
C ASP A 216 7.83 23.52 -14.39
N SER A 217 6.94 22.53 -14.58
CA SER A 217 6.23 21.87 -13.47
C SER A 217 7.18 21.20 -12.49
N GLY A 218 8.32 20.67 -12.96
CA GLY A 218 9.33 20.07 -12.08
C GLY A 218 9.98 21.10 -11.15
N TYR A 219 10.17 22.34 -11.60
CA TYR A 219 10.70 23.43 -10.79
C TYR A 219 9.66 23.87 -9.74
N GLN A 220 8.42 24.11 -10.14
CA GLN A 220 7.33 24.45 -9.21
C GLN A 220 7.07 23.32 -8.20
N GLY A 221 7.09 22.08 -8.66
CA GLY A 221 6.93 20.89 -7.83
C GLY A 221 8.05 20.77 -6.81
N ARG A 222 9.27 21.21 -7.13
CA ARG A 222 10.41 21.20 -6.19
C ARG A 222 10.18 22.13 -5.01
N ASP A 223 9.82 23.38 -5.26
CA ASP A 223 9.54 24.35 -4.19
C ASP A 223 8.40 23.87 -3.28
N ILE A 224 7.34 23.32 -3.89
CA ILE A 224 6.22 22.74 -3.14
C ILE A 224 6.69 21.52 -2.35
N GLY A 225 7.42 20.60 -2.97
CA GLY A 225 7.93 19.40 -2.33
C GLY A 225 8.85 19.68 -1.15
N ASP A 226 9.74 20.66 -1.28
CA ASP A 226 10.64 21.09 -0.22
C ASP A 226 9.86 21.71 0.94
N ARG A 227 8.94 22.62 0.65
CA ARG A 227 8.06 23.21 1.69
C ARG A 227 7.23 22.14 2.41
N LEU A 228 6.68 21.18 1.68
CA LEU A 228 5.91 20.07 2.26
C LEU A 228 6.78 19.15 3.12
N ALA A 229 8.04 18.97 2.76
CA ALA A 229 8.99 18.23 3.58
C ALA A 229 9.37 19.01 4.84
N ASP A 230 9.58 20.32 4.73
CA ASP A 230 9.84 21.18 5.90
C ASP A 230 8.65 21.22 6.87
N GLU A 231 7.41 21.17 6.38
CA GLU A 231 6.23 21.00 7.23
C GLU A 231 6.21 19.67 7.98
N MET A 232 6.93 18.66 7.48
CA MET A 232 7.11 17.39 8.18
C MET A 232 8.29 17.42 9.16
N ALA A 233 9.21 18.38 9.01
CA ALA A 233 10.37 18.51 9.88
C ALA A 233 9.89 18.70 11.33
N GLY A 234 10.17 17.72 12.19
CA GLY A 234 9.79 17.75 13.60
C GLY A 234 8.40 17.17 13.93
N LEU A 235 7.64 16.69 12.93
CA LEU A 235 6.44 15.90 13.19
C LEU A 235 6.82 14.44 13.45
N ASN A 236 6.65 13.98 14.69
CA ASN A 236 6.73 12.57 15.06
C ASN A 236 5.35 12.06 15.49
N PRO A 237 4.44 11.80 14.53
CA PRO A 237 3.11 11.30 14.90
C PRO A 237 3.23 9.92 15.56
N PRO A 238 2.35 9.61 16.52
CA PRO A 238 2.40 8.35 17.26
C PRO A 238 2.30 7.15 16.32
N ILE A 239 2.83 6.00 16.75
CA ILE A 239 2.66 4.74 16.02
C ILE A 239 1.26 4.22 16.32
N ASP A 240 0.30 4.60 15.47
CA ASP A 240 -1.09 4.16 15.56
C ASP A 240 -1.66 3.74 14.19
N PHE A 241 -2.73 2.96 14.23
CA PHE A 241 -3.33 2.43 13.01
C PHE A 241 -3.80 3.53 12.03
N VAL A 242 -4.24 4.68 12.55
CA VAL A 242 -4.73 5.80 11.73
C VAL A 242 -3.59 6.41 10.92
N SER A 243 -2.44 6.63 11.55
CA SER A 243 -1.21 7.11 10.94
C SER A 243 -0.66 6.15 9.89
N ALA A 244 -0.98 4.86 10.00
CA ALA A 244 -0.63 3.85 9.00
C ALA A 244 -1.49 3.90 7.72
N ILE A 245 -2.71 4.47 7.77
CA ILE A 245 -3.67 4.49 6.63
C ILE A 245 -3.62 5.81 5.83
N ASP A 246 -2.65 6.68 6.10
CA ASP A 246 -2.46 7.97 5.43
C ASP A 246 -3.68 8.92 5.53
N THR A 247 -3.66 9.91 6.43
CA THR A 247 -4.77 10.90 6.53
C THR A 247 -4.51 12.20 5.75
N ALA A 248 -3.31 12.34 5.17
CA ALA A 248 -2.92 13.50 4.39
C ALA A 248 -3.50 13.48 2.96
N ALA A 249 -3.64 14.68 2.38
CA ALA A 249 -3.94 14.88 0.97
C ALA A 249 -2.90 14.18 0.07
N TYR A 250 -3.30 13.83 -1.15
CA TYR A 250 -2.48 12.99 -2.05
C TYR A 250 -1.07 13.56 -2.32
N SER A 251 -0.95 14.88 -2.53
CA SER A 251 0.34 15.56 -2.73
C SER A 251 1.26 15.50 -1.50
N HIS A 252 0.71 15.76 -0.31
CA HIS A 252 1.43 15.62 0.95
C HIS A 252 1.83 14.17 1.20
N ARG A 253 0.95 13.21 0.89
CA ARG A 253 1.21 11.78 1.05
C ARG A 253 2.38 11.33 0.18
N THR A 254 2.45 11.78 -1.07
CA THR A 254 3.55 11.42 -1.97
C THR A 254 4.89 11.93 -1.43
N VAL A 255 4.97 13.19 -1.01
CA VAL A 255 6.18 13.74 -0.40
C VAL A 255 6.56 12.95 0.86
N ARG A 256 5.60 12.70 1.74
CA ARG A 256 5.81 11.97 2.99
C ARG A 256 6.36 10.57 2.76
N LYS A 257 5.72 9.82 1.87
CA LYS A 257 6.11 8.45 1.54
C LYS A 257 7.47 8.40 0.87
N LEU A 258 7.78 9.34 -0.02
CA LEU A 258 9.10 9.40 -0.66
C LEU A 258 10.20 9.76 0.34
N THR A 259 9.93 10.64 1.30
CA THR A 259 10.89 11.02 2.37
C THR A 259 11.12 9.90 3.36
N SER A 260 10.06 9.23 3.80
CA SER A 260 10.18 8.07 4.66
C SER A 260 10.85 6.88 3.93
N ALA A 261 10.52 6.65 2.65
CA ALA A 261 11.19 5.64 1.81
C ALA A 261 12.69 5.88 1.69
N TYR A 262 13.09 7.13 1.46
CA TYR A 262 14.48 7.51 1.33
C TYR A 262 15.27 7.25 2.63
N GLY A 263 14.68 7.54 3.79
CA GLY A 263 15.29 7.19 5.08
C GLY A 263 15.26 5.69 5.41
N ALA A 264 14.34 4.92 4.82
CA ALA A 264 14.15 3.52 5.12
C ALA A 264 14.95 2.57 4.21
N ILE A 265 15.69 3.08 3.21
CA ILE A 265 16.41 2.23 2.25
C ILE A 265 17.91 2.49 2.29
N ASP A 266 18.69 1.42 2.33
CA ASP A 266 20.13 1.44 2.17
C ASP A 266 20.50 0.79 0.84
N VAL A 267 21.41 1.42 0.11
CA VAL A 267 22.02 0.85 -1.08
C VAL A 267 23.53 0.94 -0.91
N SER A 268 24.24 -0.14 -1.18
CA SER A 268 25.70 -0.14 -1.25
C SER A 268 26.13 -0.95 -2.45
N PHE A 269 27.24 -0.58 -3.08
CA PHE A 269 27.78 -1.35 -4.19
C PHE A 269 29.25 -1.69 -3.99
N GLN A 270 29.65 -2.85 -4.50
CA GLN A 270 31.01 -3.34 -4.46
C GLN A 270 31.41 -3.81 -5.85
N GLN A 271 32.64 -3.49 -6.21
CA GLN A 271 33.26 -4.03 -7.42
C GLN A 271 33.89 -5.37 -7.07
N ASP A 272 33.71 -6.37 -7.94
CA ASP A 272 34.37 -7.66 -7.76
C ASP A 272 35.89 -7.47 -7.85
N THR A 273 36.57 -7.63 -6.71
CA THR A 273 38.02 -7.46 -6.59
C THR A 273 38.81 -8.53 -7.35
N SER A 274 38.19 -9.66 -7.69
CA SER A 274 38.87 -10.77 -8.34
C SER A 274 38.90 -10.66 -9.87
N THR A 275 37.83 -10.15 -10.49
CA THR A 275 37.71 -10.05 -11.95
C THR A 275 37.60 -8.62 -12.46
N GLY A 276 37.23 -7.65 -11.61
CA GLY A 276 36.96 -6.26 -11.99
C GLY A 276 35.77 -6.06 -12.95
N ASN A 277 35.10 -7.16 -13.34
CA ASN A 277 34.13 -7.21 -14.43
C ASN A 277 32.68 -7.25 -13.94
N LYS A 278 32.45 -7.36 -12.64
CA LYS A 278 31.11 -7.38 -12.05
C LYS A 278 30.95 -6.29 -11.01
N ILE A 279 29.76 -5.69 -11.01
CA ILE A 279 29.29 -4.81 -9.96
C ILE A 279 28.20 -5.55 -9.20
N THR A 280 28.36 -5.64 -7.88
CA THR A 280 27.36 -6.21 -6.98
C THR A 280 26.73 -5.09 -6.17
N VAL A 281 25.41 -4.97 -6.27
CA VAL A 281 24.63 -3.97 -5.54
C VAL A 281 23.77 -4.68 -4.51
N THR A 282 23.89 -4.22 -3.27
CA THR A 282 23.06 -4.66 -2.15
C THR A 282 22.07 -3.56 -1.82
N THR A 283 20.79 -3.91 -1.80
CA THR A 283 19.69 -3.03 -1.42
C THR A 283 19.00 -3.62 -0.21
N THR A 284 18.85 -2.84 0.86
CA THR A 284 18.15 -3.24 2.08
C THR A 284 17.04 -2.25 2.36
N TYR A 285 15.80 -2.71 2.35
CA TYR A 285 14.65 -1.90 2.76
C TYR A 285 14.24 -2.25 4.19
N HIS A 286 14.21 -1.27 5.07
CA HIS A 286 13.82 -1.37 6.47
C HIS A 286 12.32 -1.10 6.62
N HIS A 287 11.50 -2.08 6.28
CA HIS A 287 10.05 -1.94 6.27
C HIS A 287 9.51 -1.74 7.70
N LEU A 288 8.91 -0.58 7.98
CA LEU A 288 8.22 -0.32 9.25
C LEU A 288 6.86 -0.99 9.26
N ASN A 289 6.60 -1.84 10.26
CA ASN A 289 5.33 -2.53 10.41
C ASN A 289 4.20 -1.53 10.70
N ALA A 290 3.14 -1.60 9.88
CA ALA A 290 2.01 -0.68 9.91
C ALA A 290 1.04 -0.96 11.07
N PHE A 291 0.93 -2.23 11.50
CA PHE A 291 -0.07 -2.69 12.46
C PHE A 291 0.54 -2.92 13.86
N PRO A 292 0.37 -2.00 14.82
CA PRO A 292 1.10 -2.05 16.09
C PRO A 292 0.81 -3.31 16.93
N LEU A 293 -0.44 -3.80 16.88
CA LEU A 293 -0.88 -4.98 17.65
C LEU A 293 -0.17 -6.28 17.28
N VAL A 294 0.34 -6.37 16.04
CA VAL A 294 1.06 -7.55 15.54
C VAL A 294 2.50 -7.22 15.14
N ALA A 295 2.94 -5.98 15.31
CA ALA A 295 4.21 -5.49 14.79
C ALA A 295 5.42 -6.26 15.35
N GLY A 296 5.37 -6.64 16.63
CA GLY A 296 6.42 -7.44 17.27
C GLY A 296 6.48 -8.91 16.82
N LEU A 297 5.47 -9.43 16.12
CA LEU A 297 5.51 -10.78 15.55
C LEU A 297 6.33 -10.84 14.26
N PHE A 298 6.43 -9.72 13.55
CA PHE A 298 7.03 -9.67 12.21
C PHE A 298 8.39 -8.99 12.17
N GLY A 299 8.70 -8.11 13.12
CA GLY A 299 9.91 -7.29 13.08
C GLY A 299 10.55 -7.06 14.44
N GLU A 300 11.73 -6.44 14.40
CA GLU A 300 12.52 -6.12 15.58
C GLU A 300 12.40 -4.63 15.91
N SER A 301 12.42 -4.29 17.19
CA SER A 301 12.33 -2.90 17.62
C SER A 301 13.71 -2.24 17.54
N TYR A 302 13.88 -1.28 16.64
CA TYR A 302 15.06 -0.43 16.56
C TYR A 302 14.71 0.94 15.96
N GLU A 303 15.66 1.87 16.06
CA GLU A 303 15.52 3.20 15.46
C GLU A 303 16.07 3.21 14.04
N ARG A 304 15.27 3.74 13.11
CA ARG A 304 15.70 4.02 11.74
C ARG A 304 15.29 5.44 11.34
N SER A 305 16.26 6.22 10.87
CA SER A 305 16.04 7.58 10.36
C SER A 305 15.29 8.49 11.33
N GLY A 306 15.64 8.44 12.63
CA GLY A 306 15.02 9.26 13.67
C GLY A 306 13.69 8.72 14.21
N ARG A 307 13.29 7.50 13.86
CA ARG A 307 12.05 6.87 14.32
C ARG A 307 12.28 5.47 14.87
N THR A 308 11.91 5.27 16.14
CA THR A 308 11.86 3.93 16.76
C THR A 308 10.59 3.21 16.34
N GLY A 309 10.70 1.97 15.90
CA GLY A 309 9.54 1.16 15.53
C GLY A 309 9.92 -0.31 15.34
N TYR A 310 8.95 -1.14 14.99
CA TYR A 310 9.22 -2.53 14.59
C TYR A 310 9.50 -2.56 13.09
N HIS A 311 10.73 -2.88 12.73
CA HIS A 311 11.17 -2.90 11.34
C HIS A 311 11.58 -4.30 10.90
N VAL A 312 11.37 -4.59 9.62
CA VAL A 312 11.77 -5.83 8.96
C VAL A 312 12.79 -5.51 7.86
N PRO A 313 14.06 -5.94 7.99
CA PRO A 313 15.05 -5.71 6.95
C PRO A 313 14.82 -6.70 5.79
N ILE A 314 14.47 -6.16 4.62
CA ILE A 314 14.32 -6.92 3.38
C ILE A 314 15.57 -6.67 2.53
N LYS A 315 16.48 -7.63 2.51
CA LYS A 315 17.74 -7.55 1.76
C LYS A 315 17.62 -8.20 0.38
N ARG A 316 18.15 -7.54 -0.64
CA ARG A 316 18.30 -8.04 -2.01
C ARG A 316 19.70 -7.75 -2.51
N VAL A 317 20.28 -8.69 -3.24
CA VAL A 317 21.60 -8.55 -3.85
C VAL A 317 21.47 -8.91 -5.32
N LEU A 318 21.92 -8.00 -6.18
CA LEU A 318 21.96 -8.20 -7.62
C LEU A 318 23.37 -7.90 -8.11
N SER A 319 23.81 -8.67 -9.11
CA SER A 319 25.09 -8.44 -9.76
C SER A 319 24.90 -8.33 -11.25
N LEU A 320 25.61 -7.39 -11.87
CA LEU A 320 25.63 -7.17 -13.31
C LEU A 320 27.07 -7.12 -13.80
N GLU A 321 27.26 -7.51 -15.05
CA GLU A 321 28.50 -7.24 -15.76
C GLU A 321 28.69 -5.73 -15.90
N ARG A 322 29.89 -5.27 -15.58
CA ARG A 322 30.25 -3.86 -15.63
C ARG A 322 30.24 -3.39 -17.08
N GLN A 323 29.84 -2.13 -17.31
CA GLN A 323 29.95 -1.52 -18.63
C GLN A 323 31.37 -1.64 -19.18
N ARG A 324 31.52 -1.75 -20.50
CA ARG A 324 32.85 -1.72 -21.11
C ARG A 324 33.46 -0.32 -20.95
N PRO A 325 34.80 -0.19 -20.91
CA PRO A 325 35.43 1.13 -20.90
C PRO A 325 34.92 1.93 -22.09
N SER A 326 34.55 3.18 -21.85
CA SER A 326 34.25 4.12 -22.91
C SER A 326 35.38 4.02 -23.93
N PRO A 327 35.10 3.74 -25.21
CA PRO A 327 36.17 3.61 -26.18
C PRO A 327 36.99 4.89 -26.18
N ASN A 328 38.32 4.75 -26.21
CA ASN A 328 39.21 5.87 -26.03
C ASN A 328 38.90 6.94 -27.08
N ARG A 329 38.42 8.11 -26.65
CA ARG A 329 38.02 9.19 -27.57
C ARG A 329 39.17 9.71 -28.42
N SER A 330 40.42 9.44 -28.04
CA SER A 330 41.60 9.75 -28.87
C SER A 330 41.80 8.78 -30.04
N GLN A 331 41.11 7.63 -30.05
CA GLN A 331 41.15 6.65 -31.13
C GLN A 331 40.05 6.90 -32.19
N PHE A 332 39.07 7.76 -31.89
CA PHE A 332 38.11 8.19 -32.90
C PHE A 332 38.68 9.35 -33.71
N PRO A 333 38.54 9.35 -35.05
CA PRO A 333 38.95 10.48 -35.87
C PRO A 333 38.21 11.74 -35.40
N ARG A 334 38.94 12.78 -34.99
CA ARG A 334 38.33 14.10 -34.77
C ARG A 334 37.83 14.61 -36.11
N VAL A 335 36.55 14.97 -36.18
CA VAL A 335 36.00 15.71 -37.32
C VAL A 335 36.73 17.06 -37.35
N THR A 336 37.67 17.17 -38.27
CA THR A 336 38.34 18.41 -38.62
C THR A 336 37.66 18.95 -39.87
N ASN A 337 37.73 20.26 -40.12
CA ASN A 337 37.07 20.89 -41.28
C ASN A 337 37.49 20.30 -42.65
N SER A 338 38.54 19.45 -42.69
CA SER A 338 39.00 18.72 -43.87
C SER A 338 38.34 17.35 -44.09
N ASN A 339 37.51 16.84 -43.18
CA ASN A 339 36.86 15.52 -43.29
C ASN A 339 35.38 15.59 -42.91
N LEU A 340 34.56 16.11 -43.83
CA LEU A 340 33.09 16.23 -43.72
C LEU A 340 32.32 14.91 -43.91
N ALA A 341 33.02 13.78 -44.15
CA ALA A 341 32.40 12.51 -44.55
C ALA A 341 32.72 11.34 -43.60
N ALA A 342 32.81 11.57 -42.29
CA ALA A 342 32.82 10.46 -41.34
C ALA A 342 31.36 10.03 -41.04
N PRO A 343 30.95 8.80 -41.38
CA PRO A 343 29.59 8.34 -41.09
C PRO A 343 29.43 8.15 -39.59
N TYR A 344 28.39 8.77 -39.03
CA TYR A 344 27.95 8.54 -37.66
C TYR A 344 27.62 7.05 -37.48
N LEU A 345 28.39 6.35 -36.65
CA LEU A 345 27.96 5.09 -36.05
C LEU A 345 27.72 5.38 -34.57
N PHE A 346 26.43 5.43 -34.20
CA PHE A 346 25.96 5.44 -32.82
C PHE A 346 26.24 4.10 -32.15
#